data_AF-A0A1V6CR18-F1
#
_entry.id   AF-A0A1V6CR18-F1
#
_cell.length_a   1.000
_cell.length_b   1.000
_cell.length_c   1.000
_cell.angle_alpha   90.00
_cell.angle_beta   90.00
_cell.angle_gamma   90.00
#
_symmetry.space_group_name_H-M   'P 1'
#
loop_
_entity.id
_entity.type
_entity.pdbx_description
1 polymer ?
#
loop_
_entity_poly.entity_id
_entity_poly.type
_entity_poly.pdbx_seq_one_letter_code
_entity_poly.pdbx_strand_id
1 'polypeptide(L)'
;MAGKHAGPTMQELLRRLTQGSVSELFALAEPRQPGSPSFQNAYGVCLLRLGKVYEALTVFNEIALDPDTLRVRRDVPDSFKANLATARLMAKNPKGCLEAMRAIGNRRTEYCDRLRKALHRWSASLPLLQRLTWRLGVLPKTPIRLDFVPGELDGDDPIAGSFGKEV
;
A
#
# COMPACT_ATOMS: atom_id res chain seq x y z
N MET A 1 -11.44 -30.91 -18.89
CA MET A 1 -10.15 -30.21 -19.13
C MET A 1 -10.28 -28.80 -18.57
N ALA A 2 -9.58 -28.48 -17.49
CA ALA A 2 -9.64 -27.16 -16.86
C ALA A 2 -8.60 -26.24 -17.50
N GLY A 3 -9.03 -25.17 -18.17
CA GLY A 3 -8.14 -24.16 -18.72
C GLY A 3 -7.42 -23.43 -17.59
N LYS A 4 -6.08 -23.50 -17.59
CA LYS A 4 -5.23 -22.63 -16.76
C LYS A 4 -5.52 -21.18 -17.17
N HIS A 5 -6.17 -20.41 -16.31
CA HIS A 5 -6.19 -18.96 -16.40
C HIS A 5 -4.77 -18.44 -16.12
N ALA A 6 -3.92 -18.40 -17.14
CA ALA A 6 -2.65 -17.67 -17.07
C ALA A 6 -3.01 -16.18 -16.96
N GLY A 7 -2.69 -15.58 -15.81
CA GLY A 7 -2.82 -14.14 -15.63
C GLY A 7 -2.01 -13.36 -16.67
N PRO A 8 -2.31 -12.07 -16.88
CA PRO A 8 -1.57 -11.24 -17.82
C PRO A 8 -0.07 -11.27 -17.50
N THR A 9 0.75 -11.39 -18.55
CA THR A 9 2.21 -11.41 -18.42
C THR A 9 2.74 -10.08 -17.89
N MET A 10 3.86 -10.11 -17.17
CA MET A 10 4.49 -8.91 -16.59
C MET A 10 4.75 -7.81 -17.63
N GLN A 11 5.15 -8.18 -18.85
CA GLN A 11 5.33 -7.23 -19.96
C GLN A 11 4.01 -6.56 -20.38
N GLU A 12 2.90 -7.29 -20.34
CA GLU A 12 1.57 -6.78 -20.67
C GLU A 12 1.06 -5.82 -19.57
N LEU A 13 1.36 -6.13 -18.30
CA LEU A 13 1.05 -5.24 -17.18
C LEU A 13 1.86 -3.94 -17.24
N LEU A 14 3.16 -4.02 -17.53
CA LEU A 14 4.02 -2.85 -17.72
C LEU A 14 3.59 -2.01 -18.94
N ARG A 15 3.21 -2.65 -20.05
CA ARG A 15 2.65 -1.98 -21.23
C ARG A 15 1.35 -1.23 -20.92
N ARG A 16 0.49 -1.80 -20.06
CA ARG A 16 -0.73 -1.12 -19.60
C ARG A 16 -0.46 0.07 -18.67
N LEU A 17 0.67 0.05 -17.94
CA LEU A 17 1.13 1.21 -17.18
C LEU A 17 1.72 2.29 -18.08
N THR A 18 2.35 1.94 -19.20
CA THR A 18 2.98 2.92 -20.12
C THR A 18 2.02 3.90 -20.79
N GLN A 19 0.70 3.72 -20.67
CA GLN A 19 -0.31 4.63 -21.22
C GLN A 19 -0.66 5.82 -20.29
N GLY A 20 -0.11 5.88 -19.07
CA GLY A 20 -0.28 7.01 -18.15
C GLY A 20 1.05 7.37 -17.47
N SER A 21 1.68 8.47 -17.90
CA SER A 21 2.92 9.11 -17.40
C SER A 21 4.00 8.20 -16.77
N VAL A 22 5.09 7.99 -17.51
CA VAL A 22 5.94 6.79 -17.41
C VAL A 22 7.33 7.02 -16.80
N SER A 23 7.89 8.22 -16.87
CA SER A 23 9.33 8.43 -16.61
C SER A 23 9.74 8.18 -15.16
N GLU A 24 8.95 8.61 -14.18
CA GLU A 24 9.27 8.41 -12.75
C GLU A 24 9.11 6.93 -12.34
N LEU A 25 8.14 6.22 -12.90
CA LEU A 25 7.84 4.82 -12.54
C LEU A 25 8.94 3.85 -12.98
N PHE A 26 9.59 4.11 -14.12
CA PHE A 26 10.70 3.31 -14.63
C PHE A 26 12.00 3.60 -13.86
N ALA A 27 12.31 4.86 -13.59
CA ALA A 27 13.48 5.24 -12.78
C ALA A 27 13.42 4.64 -11.36
N LEU A 28 12.21 4.54 -10.79
CA LEU A 28 12.01 3.96 -9.47
C LEU A 28 12.16 2.43 -9.44
N ALA A 29 11.97 1.72 -10.57
CA ALA A 29 12.02 0.25 -10.63
C ALA A 29 13.33 -0.31 -11.22
N GLU A 30 14.07 0.50 -11.99
CA GLU A 30 15.23 0.09 -12.79
C GLU A 30 16.36 -0.67 -12.07
N PRO A 31 16.74 -0.35 -10.81
CA PRO A 31 17.81 -1.09 -10.16
C PRO A 31 17.37 -2.47 -9.63
N ARG A 32 16.07 -2.83 -9.72
CA ARG A 32 15.53 -4.03 -9.08
C ARG A 32 15.34 -5.16 -10.09
N GLN A 33 15.80 -6.35 -9.72
CA GLN A 33 15.62 -7.55 -10.56
C GLN A 33 14.13 -7.80 -10.80
N PRO A 34 13.69 -7.96 -12.06
CA PRO A 34 12.31 -8.31 -12.38
C PRO A 34 11.88 -9.58 -11.64
N GLY A 35 10.71 -9.55 -11.00
CA GLY A 35 10.20 -10.66 -10.20
C GLY A 35 10.75 -10.74 -8.77
N SER A 36 11.67 -9.86 -8.36
CA SER A 36 12.06 -9.75 -6.96
C SER A 36 10.93 -9.14 -6.11
N PRO A 37 10.83 -9.48 -4.81
CA PRO A 37 9.85 -8.87 -3.92
C PRO A 37 9.95 -7.34 -3.85
N SER A 38 11.16 -6.79 -3.95
CA SER A 38 11.38 -5.33 -3.98
C SER A 38 10.86 -4.69 -5.27
N PHE A 39 11.00 -5.35 -6.42
CA PHE A 39 10.39 -4.91 -7.67
C PHE A 39 8.86 -4.97 -7.58
N GLN A 40 8.30 -6.07 -7.07
CA GLN A 40 6.86 -6.22 -6.86
C GLN A 40 6.31 -5.15 -5.91
N ASN A 41 7.03 -4.83 -4.83
CA ASN A 41 6.65 -3.74 -3.94
C ASN A 41 6.58 -2.40 -4.68
N ALA A 42 7.62 -2.06 -5.45
CA ALA A 42 7.64 -0.83 -6.25
C ALA A 42 6.50 -0.80 -7.27
N TYR A 43 6.27 -1.91 -7.97
CA TYR A 43 5.15 -2.06 -8.90
C TYR A 43 3.79 -1.88 -8.22
N GLY A 44 3.60 -2.44 -7.03
CA GLY A 44 2.39 -2.22 -6.21
C GLY A 44 2.20 -0.76 -5.84
N VAL A 45 3.27 -0.03 -5.50
CA VAL A 45 3.21 1.42 -5.22
C VAL A 45 2.78 2.20 -6.46
N CYS A 46 3.32 1.87 -7.64
CA CYS A 46 2.89 2.47 -8.90
C CYS A 46 1.38 2.25 -9.14
N LEU A 47 0.88 1.03 -8.91
CA LEU A 47 -0.54 0.72 -9.02
C LEU A 47 -1.40 1.55 -8.03
N LEU A 48 -0.95 1.73 -6.78
CA LEU A 48 -1.64 2.60 -5.82
C LEU A 48 -1.74 4.04 -6.31
N ARG A 49 -0.63 4.59 -6.81
CA ARG A 49 -0.57 5.98 -7.31
C ARG A 49 -1.45 6.19 -8.55
N LEU A 50 -1.65 5.15 -9.36
CA LEU A 50 -2.59 5.14 -10.48
C LEU A 50 -4.05 4.85 -10.08
N GLY A 51 -4.35 4.70 -8.79
CA GLY A 51 -5.70 4.40 -8.29
C GLY A 51 -6.15 2.95 -8.52
N LYS A 52 -5.27 2.07 -9.00
CA LYS A 52 -5.54 0.63 -9.23
C LYS A 52 -5.39 -0.17 -7.93
N VAL A 53 -6.20 0.20 -6.94
CA VAL A 53 -6.05 -0.24 -5.55
C VAL A 53 -6.12 -1.77 -5.39
N TYR A 54 -7.06 -2.43 -6.06
CA TYR A 54 -7.22 -3.89 -5.93
C TYR A 54 -6.10 -4.67 -6.64
N GLU A 55 -5.59 -4.17 -7.77
CA GLU A 55 -4.42 -4.75 -8.44
C GLU A 55 -3.20 -4.64 -7.52
N ALA A 56 -3.00 -3.47 -6.89
CA ALA A 56 -1.92 -3.28 -5.91
C ALA A 56 -2.06 -4.22 -4.71
N LEU A 57 -3.28 -4.42 -4.21
CA LEU A 57 -3.55 -5.31 -3.08
C LEU A 57 -3.13 -6.75 -3.38
N THR A 58 -3.40 -7.25 -4.59
CA THR A 58 -2.96 -8.59 -5.02
C THR A 58 -1.44 -8.71 -4.94
N VAL A 59 -0.72 -7.75 -5.52
CA VAL A 59 0.75 -7.73 -5.51
C VAL A 59 1.30 -7.67 -4.08
N PHE A 60 0.75 -6.81 -3.22
CA PHE A 60 1.21 -6.73 -1.84
C PHE A 60 0.88 -7.97 -1.01
N ASN A 61 -0.27 -8.61 -1.25
CA ASN A 61 -0.60 -9.86 -0.59
C ASN A 61 0.40 -10.96 -0.93
N GLU A 62 0.80 -11.08 -2.20
CA GLU A 62 1.79 -12.07 -2.65
C GLU A 62 3.14 -11.92 -1.95
N ILE A 63 3.60 -10.69 -1.72
CA ILE A 63 4.93 -10.45 -1.15
C ILE A 63 4.94 -10.32 0.37
N ALA A 64 3.85 -9.88 1.00
CA ALA A 64 3.81 -9.53 2.41
C ALA A 64 2.96 -10.48 3.27
N LEU A 65 2.16 -11.37 2.69
CA LEU A 65 1.42 -12.38 3.44
C LEU A 65 2.11 -13.74 3.40
N ASP A 66 1.94 -14.45 4.49
CA ASP A 66 2.26 -15.87 4.59
C ASP A 66 1.15 -16.66 3.88
N PRO A 67 1.48 -17.54 2.92
CA PRO A 67 0.48 -18.20 2.07
C PRO A 67 -0.41 -19.18 2.85
N ASP A 68 0.07 -19.75 3.96
CA ASP A 68 -0.67 -20.74 4.74
C ASP A 68 -1.57 -20.08 5.79
N THR A 69 -1.09 -19.01 6.43
CA THR A 69 -1.77 -18.37 7.56
C THR A 69 -2.50 -17.09 7.20
N LEU A 70 -2.24 -16.52 6.00
CA LEU A 70 -2.72 -15.21 5.55
C LEU A 70 -2.34 -14.06 6.50
N ARG A 71 -1.38 -14.29 7.39
CA ARG A 71 -0.86 -13.27 8.30
C ARG A 71 0.25 -12.50 7.62
N VAL A 72 0.44 -11.25 8.03
CA VAL A 72 1.57 -10.46 7.55
C VAL A 72 2.85 -11.09 8.05
N ARG A 73 3.74 -11.41 7.10
CA ARG A 73 5.06 -11.98 7.33
C ARG A 73 5.90 -11.07 8.22
N ARG A 74 6.69 -11.67 9.11
CA ARG A 74 7.57 -10.92 10.02
C ARG A 74 8.91 -10.58 9.38
N ASP A 75 9.36 -11.43 8.47
CA ASP A 75 10.67 -11.42 7.80
C ASP A 75 10.74 -10.49 6.57
N VAL A 76 9.61 -9.90 6.16
CA VAL A 76 9.58 -8.94 5.06
C VAL A 76 9.89 -7.52 5.56
N PRO A 77 10.44 -6.63 4.69
CA PRO A 77 10.67 -5.23 5.03
C PRO A 77 9.42 -4.51 5.56
N ASP A 78 9.62 -3.56 6.47
CA ASP A 78 8.51 -2.81 7.07
C ASP A 78 7.78 -1.92 6.05
N SER A 79 8.47 -1.44 5.02
CA SER A 79 7.88 -0.73 3.88
C SER A 79 6.85 -1.58 3.13
N PHE A 80 7.08 -2.88 2.96
CA PHE A 80 6.13 -3.78 2.29
C PHE A 80 4.85 -3.90 3.11
N LYS A 81 4.99 -4.00 4.43
CA LYS A 81 3.88 -4.06 5.38
C LYS A 81 3.12 -2.72 5.41
N ALA A 82 3.84 -1.60 5.37
CA ALA A 82 3.25 -0.27 5.28
C ALA A 82 2.46 -0.09 3.98
N ASN A 83 2.99 -0.57 2.86
CA ASN A 83 2.33 -0.51 1.55
C ASN A 83 1.09 -1.41 1.49
N LEU A 84 1.16 -2.62 2.05
CA LEU A 84 0.00 -3.47 2.26
C LEU A 84 -1.07 -2.77 3.11
N ALA A 85 -0.66 -2.09 4.19
CA ALA A 85 -1.56 -1.34 5.05
C ALA A 85 -2.25 -0.21 4.28
N THR A 86 -1.49 0.58 3.52
CA THR A 86 -2.00 1.65 2.64
C THR A 86 -2.99 1.11 1.62
N ALA A 87 -2.67 0.01 0.94
CA ALA A 87 -3.57 -0.62 -0.03
C ALA A 87 -4.88 -1.07 0.61
N ARG A 88 -4.82 -1.72 1.78
CA ARG A 88 -6.01 -2.13 2.54
C ARG A 88 -6.85 -0.94 2.97
N LEU A 89 -6.21 0.16 3.39
CA LEU A 89 -6.90 1.38 3.76
C LEU A 89 -7.68 1.98 2.58
N MET A 90 -7.02 2.10 1.42
CA MET A 90 -7.62 2.59 0.18
C MET A 90 -8.71 1.64 -0.37
N ALA A 91 -8.58 0.34 -0.11
CA ALA A 91 -9.58 -0.67 -0.44
C ALA A 91 -10.80 -0.68 0.53
N LYS A 92 -10.97 0.38 1.33
CA LYS A 92 -12.02 0.50 2.35
C LYS A 92 -11.95 -0.63 3.40
N ASN A 93 -10.75 -1.16 3.68
CA ASN A 93 -10.49 -2.14 4.73
C ASN A 93 -9.57 -1.56 5.84
N PRO A 94 -10.08 -0.62 6.67
CA PRO A 94 -9.33 -0.04 7.77
C PRO A 94 -8.93 -1.06 8.86
N LYS A 95 -9.66 -2.17 9.03
CA LYS A 95 -9.27 -3.23 9.97
C LYS A 95 -8.02 -3.94 9.48
N GLY A 96 -8.03 -4.36 8.22
CA GLY A 96 -6.87 -4.98 7.59
C GLY A 96 -5.66 -4.05 7.54
N CYS A 97 -5.88 -2.73 7.38
CA CYS A 97 -4.84 -1.73 7.52
C CYS A 97 -4.24 -1.76 8.94
N LEU A 98 -5.07 -1.67 9.99
CA LEU A 98 -4.61 -1.74 11.38
C LEU A 98 -3.84 -3.03 11.69
N GLU A 99 -4.31 -4.17 11.18
CA GLU A 99 -3.63 -5.45 11.33
C GLU A 99 -2.26 -5.47 10.67
N ALA A 100 -2.14 -4.95 9.44
CA ALA A 100 -0.86 -4.84 8.76
C ALA A 100 0.09 -3.88 9.50
N MET A 101 -0.43 -2.76 10.00
CA MET A 101 0.36 -1.80 10.81
C MET A 101 0.86 -2.38 12.13
N ARG A 102 0.17 -3.36 12.72
CA ARG A 102 0.63 -4.05 13.95
C ARG A 102 1.86 -4.93 13.70
N ALA A 103 2.04 -5.42 12.47
CA ALA A 103 3.16 -6.26 12.07
C ALA A 103 4.45 -5.48 11.74
N ILE A 104 4.36 -4.15 11.67
CA ILE A 104 5.50 -3.25 11.45
C ILE A 104 6.34 -3.20 12.72
N GLY A 105 7.63 -3.56 12.61
CA GLY A 105 8.58 -3.60 13.71
C GLY A 105 9.02 -2.20 14.12
N ASN A 106 9.53 -1.42 13.15
CA ASN A 106 9.90 -0.03 13.33
C ASN A 106 8.68 0.88 13.13
N ARG A 107 7.95 1.10 14.23
CA ARG A 107 6.72 1.89 14.21
C ARG A 107 6.94 3.38 13.96
N ARG A 108 8.17 3.91 13.98
CA ARG A 108 8.46 5.35 13.99
C ARG A 108 8.90 5.92 12.64
N THR A 109 8.64 5.22 11.52
CA THR A 109 8.85 5.84 10.21
C THR A 109 7.83 6.96 9.99
N GLU A 110 8.25 8.05 9.36
CA GLU A 110 7.39 9.20 9.07
C GLU A 110 6.17 8.77 8.24
N TYR A 111 6.34 7.82 7.32
CA TYR A 111 5.25 7.25 6.54
C TYR A 111 4.21 6.53 7.40
N CYS A 112 4.64 5.69 8.34
CA CYS A 112 3.73 5.04 9.29
C CYS A 112 2.95 6.05 10.13
N ASP A 113 3.60 7.13 10.56
CA ASP A 113 2.94 8.19 11.32
C ASP A 113 1.91 8.95 10.48
N ARG A 114 2.21 9.25 9.21
CA ARG A 114 1.24 9.82 8.26
C ARG A 114 0.03 8.89 8.09
N LEU A 115 0.24 7.59 7.95
CA LEU A 115 -0.83 6.60 7.83
C LEU A 115 -1.71 6.53 9.10
N ARG A 116 -1.09 6.56 10.30
CA ARG A 116 -1.83 6.63 11.58
C ARG A 116 -2.65 7.91 11.69
N LYS A 117 -2.07 9.06 11.33
CA LYS A 117 -2.74 10.36 11.34
C LYS A 117 -3.92 10.38 10.37
N ALA A 118 -3.78 9.81 9.17
CA ALA A 118 -4.89 9.68 8.22
C ALA A 118 -6.02 8.82 8.78
N LEU A 119 -5.70 7.64 9.34
CA LEU A 119 -6.70 6.77 9.95
C LEU A 119 -7.38 7.43 11.16
N HIS A 120 -6.61 8.13 12.00
CA HIS A 120 -7.15 8.85 13.16
C HIS A 120 -8.10 9.96 12.71
N ARG A 121 -7.70 10.81 11.76
CA ARG A 121 -8.54 11.87 11.20
C ARG A 121 -9.82 11.32 10.59
N TRP A 122 -9.72 10.23 9.84
CA TRP A 122 -10.91 9.56 9.32
C TRP A 122 -11.82 9.04 10.44
N SER A 123 -11.27 8.36 11.46
CA SER A 123 -12.09 7.86 12.57
C SER A 123 -12.76 8.99 13.37
N ALA A 124 -12.09 10.15 13.44
CA ALA A 124 -12.60 11.37 14.06
C ALA A 124 -13.65 12.07 13.20
N SER A 125 -13.63 11.92 11.88
CA SER A 125 -14.66 12.48 10.98
C SER A 125 -15.95 11.65 10.92
N LEU A 126 -15.95 10.42 11.46
CA LEU A 126 -17.14 9.59 11.51
C LEU A 126 -18.21 10.18 12.46
N PRO A 127 -19.50 10.16 12.05
CA PRO A 127 -20.62 10.41 12.96
C PRO A 127 -20.56 9.51 14.20
N LEU A 128 -21.04 9.99 15.36
CA LEU A 128 -20.92 9.27 16.63
C LEU A 128 -21.43 7.82 16.56
N LEU A 129 -22.58 7.60 15.91
CA LEU A 129 -23.15 6.26 15.70
C LEU A 129 -22.26 5.39 14.80
N GLN A 130 -21.68 5.95 13.74
CA GLN A 130 -20.73 5.24 12.88
C GLN A 130 -19.43 4.91 13.62
N ARG A 131 -18.96 5.81 14.48
CA ARG A 131 -17.77 5.58 15.32
C ARG A 131 -18.00 4.44 16.31
N LEU A 132 -19.18 4.36 16.93
CA LEU A 132 -19.55 3.28 17.84
C LEU A 132 -19.69 1.94 17.11
N THR A 133 -20.47 1.92 16.02
CA THR A 133 -20.67 0.70 15.22
C THR A 133 -19.38 0.19 14.59
N TRP A 134 -18.45 1.08 14.21
CA TRP A 134 -17.09 0.73 13.81
C TRP A 134 -16.30 0.02 14.91
N ARG A 135 -16.38 0.51 16.16
CA ARG A 135 -15.75 -0.17 17.32
C ARG A 135 -16.35 -1.56 17.55
N LEU A 136 -17.63 -1.75 17.22
CA LEU A 136 -18.33 -3.04 17.24
C LEU A 136 -18.08 -3.88 15.97
N GLY A 137 -17.29 -3.37 15.03
CA GLY A 137 -16.81 -4.10 13.87
C GLY A 137 -17.57 -3.90 12.58
N VAL A 138 -18.56 -3.01 12.54
CA VAL A 138 -19.30 -2.63 11.33
C VAL A 138 -18.51 -1.61 10.52
N LEU A 139 -18.31 -1.85 9.23
CA LEU A 139 -17.53 -0.96 8.37
C LEU A 139 -18.31 0.33 8.03
N PRO A 140 -17.76 1.53 8.30
CA PRO A 140 -18.39 2.79 7.89
C PRO A 140 -18.42 2.96 6.37
N LYS A 141 -19.46 3.63 5.86
CA LYS A 141 -19.60 3.94 4.42
C LYS A 141 -18.67 5.08 3.96
N THR A 142 -18.15 5.88 4.89
CA THR A 142 -17.33 7.06 4.61
C THR A 142 -15.95 6.65 4.10
N PRO A 143 -15.58 7.01 2.85
CA PRO A 143 -14.28 6.66 2.29
C PRO A 143 -13.14 7.40 3.00
N ILE A 144 -11.97 6.79 3.03
CA ILE A 144 -10.75 7.37 3.57
C ILE A 144 -10.05 8.13 2.46
N ARG A 145 -9.67 9.38 2.69
CA ARG A 145 -8.84 10.16 1.78
C ARG A 145 -7.45 10.27 2.36
N LEU A 146 -6.45 9.90 1.57
CA LEU A 146 -5.04 10.17 1.86
C LEU A 146 -4.72 11.57 1.31
N ASP A 147 -4.10 12.39 2.14
CA ASP A 147 -3.61 13.74 1.81
C ASP A 147 -2.10 13.74 1.51
N PHE A 148 -1.53 12.56 1.30
CA PHE A 148 -0.13 12.35 0.96
C PHE A 148 -0.03 11.25 -0.12
N VAL A 149 1.13 11.18 -0.77
CA VAL A 149 1.39 10.20 -1.84
C VAL A 149 1.35 8.77 -1.29
N PRO A 150 0.52 7.86 -1.84
CA PRO A 150 0.44 6.49 -1.37
C PRO A 150 1.68 5.68 -1.78
N GLY A 151 2.07 4.77 -0.88
CA GLY A 151 3.22 3.89 -1.01
C GLY A 151 4.57 4.52 -0.63
N GLU A 152 5.39 3.75 0.07
CA GLU A 152 6.79 4.00 0.42
C GLU A 152 7.69 3.05 -0.40
N LEU A 153 8.81 3.56 -0.91
CA LEU A 153 9.77 2.75 -1.67
C LEU A 153 11.01 2.49 -0.82
N ASP A 154 11.56 1.27 -0.88
CA ASP A 154 12.79 0.93 -0.15
C ASP A 154 14.00 1.57 -0.82
N GLY A 155 14.65 2.47 -0.09
CA GLY A 155 15.85 3.19 -0.53
C GLY A 155 15.59 4.68 -0.44
N ASP A 156 16.21 5.32 0.56
CA ASP A 156 16.34 6.77 0.77
C ASP A 156 15.52 7.63 -0.20
N ASP A 157 14.20 7.70 0.02
CA ASP A 157 13.33 8.53 -0.81
C ASP A 157 13.66 10.00 -0.48
N PRO A 158 14.27 10.79 -1.40
CA PRO A 158 14.66 12.17 -1.12
C PRO A 158 13.45 13.08 -0.84
N ILE A 159 12.24 12.60 -1.15
CA ILE A 159 10.96 13.29 -0.94
C ILE A 159 10.58 13.35 0.55
N ALA A 160 11.19 12.52 1.42
CA ALA A 160 11.08 12.70 2.87
C ALA A 160 11.87 13.92 3.39
N GLY A 161 12.77 14.50 2.59
CA GLY A 161 13.62 15.63 2.97
C GLY A 161 13.29 16.97 2.31
N SER A 162 12.41 17.03 1.30
CA SER A 162 12.29 18.22 0.43
C SER A 162 11.10 19.16 0.70
N PHE A 163 10.30 18.94 1.74
CA PHE A 163 9.22 19.86 2.15
C PHE A 163 9.40 20.40 3.57
N GLY A 164 10.63 20.77 3.92
CA GLY A 164 10.94 21.21 5.27
C GLY A 164 12.20 22.07 5.41
N LYS A 165 12.47 22.96 4.45
CA LYS A 165 13.27 24.20 4.68
C LYS A 165 12.87 25.26 3.66
N GLU A 166 11.82 26.02 3.97
CA GLU A 166 11.78 27.43 3.55
C GLU A 166 12.58 28.21 4.61
N VAL A 167 13.60 28.92 4.15
CA VAL A 167 14.22 30.06 4.85
C VAL A 167 13.80 31.30 4.07
#